data_AF-A0A0F9CJZ9-F1
#
_entry.id   AF-A0A0F9CJZ9-F1
#
_cell.length_a   1.000
_cell.length_b   1.000
_cell.length_c   1.000
_cell.angle_alpha   90.00
_cell.angle_beta   90.00
_cell.angle_gamma   90.00
#
_symmetry.space_group_name_H-M   'P 1'
#
loop_
_entity.id
_entity.type
_entity.pdbx_description
1 polymer ?
#
loop_
_entity_poly.entity_id
_entity_poly.type
_entity_poly.pdbx_seq_one_letter_code
_entity_poly.pdbx_strand_id
1 'polypeptide(L)' 'MEIEEINQLLGQKYPASVRVTRTTKGYTWEIKIRAKNFKECLAEAEWADKELEKRYGGNESG' A
#
# COMPACT_ATOMS: atom_id res chain seq x y z
N MET A 1 -2.17 -8.30 4.92
CA MET A 1 -2.50 -7.10 4.13
C MET A 1 -3.98 -7.17 3.84
N GLU A 2 -4.77 -6.23 4.36
CA GLU A 2 -6.16 -6.07 3.95
C GLU A 2 -6.23 -4.90 2.97
N ILE A 3 -6.82 -5.15 1.80
CA ILE A 3 -7.05 -4.12 0.79
C ILE A 3 -8.45 -3.57 1.04
N GLU A 4 -8.54 -2.33 1.52
CA GLU A 4 -9.82 -1.72 1.88
C GLU A 4 -10.57 -1.15 0.68
N GLU A 5 -9.85 -0.64 -0.33
CA GLU A 5 -10.49 0.01 -1.47
C GLU A 5 -9.64 -0.10 -2.75
N ILE A 6 -10.27 -0.61 -3.82
CA ILE A 6 -9.73 -0.63 -5.17
C ILE A 6 -10.67 0.19 -6.05
N ASN A 7 -10.17 1.31 -6.57
CA ASN A 7 -10.92 2.16 -7.49
C ASN A 7 -10.23 2.13 -8.86
N GLN A 8 -10.99 1.75 -9.90
CA GLN A 8 -10.55 1.81 -11.29
C GLN A 8 -11.35 2.87 -12.05
N LEU A 9 -10.75 4.03 -12.32
CA LEU A 9 -11.36 5.15 -13.02
C LEU A 9 -10.90 5.17 -14.49
N LEU A 10 -11.74 4.64 -15.39
CA LEU A 10 -11.47 4.66 -16.83
C LEU A 10 -11.41 6.11 -17.37
N GLY A 11 -10.34 6.46 -18.09
CA GLY A 11 -10.17 7.78 -18.73
C GLY A 11 -9.27 8.79 -18.00
N GLN A 12 -8.68 8.45 -16.84
CA GLN A 12 -7.71 9.30 -16.15
C GLN A 12 -6.26 8.94 -16.44
N LYS A 13 -5.34 9.91 -16.27
CA LYS A 13 -3.88 9.72 -16.37
C LYS A 13 -3.34 8.64 -15.40
N TYR A 14 -4.07 8.38 -14.31
CA TYR A 14 -3.84 7.30 -13.34
C TYR A 14 -5.17 6.60 -13.04
N PRO A 15 -5.59 5.63 -13.87
CA PRO A 15 -6.89 5.00 -13.78
C PRO A 15 -6.97 3.92 -12.70
N ALA A 16 -5.88 3.57 -12.00
CA ALA A 16 -5.91 2.61 -10.90
C ALA A 16 -5.43 3.27 -9.61
N SER A 17 -6.18 3.09 -8.53
CA SER A 17 -5.74 3.46 -7.19
C SER A 17 -5.98 2.35 -6.19
N VAL A 18 -5.00 2.12 -5.33
CA VAL A 18 -5.05 1.15 -4.23
C VAL A 18 -4.82 1.90 -2.93
N ARG A 19 -5.68 1.62 -1.95
CA ARG A 19 -5.49 2.01 -0.55
C ARG A 19 -5.24 0.75 0.28
N VAL A 20 -4.11 0.72 0.96
CA VAL A 20 -3.76 -0.32 1.92
C VAL A 20 -3.63 0.34 3.28
N THR A 21 -4.35 -0.19 4.27
CA THR A 21 -4.17 0.19 5.66
C THR A 21 -3.59 -1.02 6.38
N ARG A 22 -2.51 -0.80 7.14
CA ARG A 22 -1.89 -1.87 7.92
C ARG A 22 -1.54 -1.37 9.30
N THR A 23 -1.85 -2.21 10.28
CA THR A 23 -1.50 -1.98 11.68
C THR A 23 -0.51 -3.05 12.11
N THR A 24 0.68 -2.65 12.55
CA THR A 24 1.73 -3.55 13.05
C THR A 24 2.30 -3.00 14.34
N LYS A 25 2.36 -3.82 15.40
CA LYS A 25 2.95 -3.47 16.71
C LYS A 25 2.50 -2.11 17.27
N GLY A 26 1.22 -1.76 17.12
CA GLY A 26 0.64 -0.51 17.62
C GLY A 26 0.80 0.71 16.70
N TYR A 27 1.52 0.58 15.58
CA TYR A 27 1.60 1.61 14.54
C TYR A 27 0.60 1.29 13.43
N THR A 28 -0.18 2.28 13.02
CA THR A 28 -1.07 2.18 11.86
C THR A 28 -0.57 3.10 10.78
N TRP A 29 -0.41 2.58 9.57
CA TRP A 29 -0.06 3.35 8.39
C TRP A 29 -1.03 3.06 7.25
N GLU A 30 -1.13 4.06 6.39
CA GLU A 30 -1.98 4.02 5.20
C GLU A 30 -1.12 4.34 3.98
N ILE A 31 -1.25 3.50 2.96
CA ILE A 31 -0.56 3.62 1.67
C ILE A 31 -1.62 3.88 0.62
N LYS A 32 -1.53 5.03 -0.05
CA LYS A 32 -2.38 5.42 -1.17
C LYS A 32 -1.53 5.57 -2.43
N ILE A 33 -1.68 4.64 -3.37
CA ILE A 33 -0.92 4.63 -4.62
C ILE A 33 -1.87 4.85 -5.78
N ARG A 34 -1.43 5.63 -6.77
CA ARG A 34 -2.16 5.85 -8.03
C ARG A 34 -1.23 5.54 -9.19
N ALA A 35 -1.63 4.63 -10.06
CA ALA A 35 -0.81 4.17 -11.17
C ALA A 35 -1.62 4.08 -12.47
N LYS A 36 -0.90 3.90 -13.59
CA LYS A 36 -1.49 3.72 -14.92
C LYS A 36 -2.22 2.39 -15.07
N ASN A 37 -1.78 1.37 -14.33
CA ASN A 37 -2.32 0.02 -14.37
C ASN A 37 -2.42 -0.57 -12.97
N PHE A 38 -3.37 -1.48 -12.76
CA PHE A 38 -3.56 -2.16 -11.48
C PHE A 38 -2.31 -2.92 -11.00
N LYS A 39 -1.59 -3.59 -11.93
CA LYS A 39 -0.37 -4.34 -11.61
C LYS A 39 0.74 -3.45 -11.05
N GLU A 40 0.96 -2.27 -11.63
CA GLU A 40 1.92 -1.29 -11.11
C GLU A 40 1.48 -0.76 -9.75
N CYS A 41 0.17 -0.50 -9.59
CA CYS A 41 -0.39 -0.04 -8.33
C CYS A 41 -0.18 -1.06 -7.19
N LEU A 42 -0.34 -2.35 -7.49
CA LEU A 42 -0.16 -3.44 -6.53
C LEU A 42 1.33 -3.62 -6.18
N ALA A 43 2.22 -3.65 -7.18
CA ALA A 43 3.65 -3.82 -6.97
C ALA A 43 4.25 -2.69 -6.10
N GLU A 44 3.86 -1.45 -6.37
CA GLU A 44 4.29 -0.29 -5.59
C GLU A 44 3.70 -0.31 -4.17
N ALA A 45 2.44 -0.73 -4.01
CA ALA A 45 1.83 -0.87 -2.69
C ALA A 45 2.51 -1.97 -1.85
N GLU A 46 2.86 -3.11 -2.45
CA GLU A 46 3.60 -4.18 -1.78
C GLU A 46 5.02 -3.75 -1.40
N TRP A 47 5.70 -3.01 -2.29
CA TRP A 47 7.03 -2.48 -2.00
C TRP A 47 7.00 -1.48 -0.83
N ALA A 48 6.06 -0.54 -0.87
CA ALA A 48 5.86 0.44 0.20
C ALA A 48 5.50 -0.23 1.53
N ASP A 49 4.65 -1.26 1.50
CA ASP A 49 4.27 -2.01 2.70
C ASP A 49 5.46 -2.74 3.33
N LYS A 50 6.32 -3.37 2.52
CA LYS A 50 7.56 -4.01 3.00
C LYS A 50 8.56 -3.01 3.59
N GLU A 51 8.73 -1.86 2.95
CA GLU A 51 9.61 -0.81 3.48
C GLU A 51 9.09 -0.25 4.82
N LEU A 52 7.77 -0.05 4.94
CA LEU A 52 7.14 0.38 6.19
C LEU A 52 7.22 -0.70 7.27
N GLU A 53 7.01 -1.97 6.92
CA GLU A 53 7.19 -3.10 7.84
C GLU A 53 8.65 -3.21 8.31
N LYS A 54 9.63 -3.06 7.42
CA LYS A 54 11.04 -3.05 7.79
C LYS A 54 11.37 -1.89 8.72
N ARG A 55 10.80 -0.71 8.47
CA ARG A 55 11.08 0.51 9.22
C ARG A 55 10.34 0.61 10.56
N TYR A 56 9.13 0.03 10.65
CA TYR A 56 8.23 0.20 11.80
C TYR A 56 7.74 -1.13 12.39
N GLY A 57 7.71 -2.22 11.64
CA GLY A 57 7.36 -3.57 12.11
C GLY A 57 8.55 -4.36 12.70
N GLY A 58 9.77 -4.03 12.29
CA GLY A 58 11.01 -4.68 12.72
C GLY A 58 11.82 -3.90 13.74
N ASN A 59 11.33 -3.75 14.98
CA ASN A 59 12.26 -3.68 16.10
C ASN A 59 12.60 -5.14 16.45
N GLU A 60 13.76 -5.60 15.95
CA GLU A 60 14.48 -6.77 16.42
C GLU A 60 14.97 -6.44 17.84
N SER A 61 14.13 -6.69 18.84
CA SER A 61 14.52 -6.67 20.26
C SER A 61 13.55 -7.56 21.02
N GLY A 62 14.05 -8.74 21.36
CA GLY A 62 13.40 -9.82 22.10
C GLY A 62 14.30 -11.03 22.06
#